data_AF-A0A2E6Z1U5-F1
#
_entry.id   AF-A0A2E6Z1U5-F1
#
_cell.length_a   1.000
_cell.length_b   1.000
_cell.length_c   1.000
_cell.angle_alpha   90.00
_cell.angle_beta   90.00
_cell.angle_gamma   90.00
#
_symmetry.space_group_name_H-M   'P 1'
#
loop_
_entity.id
_entity.type
_entity.pdbx_description
1 polymer ?
#
loop_
_entity_poly.entity_id
_entity_poly.type
_entity_poly.pdbx_seq_one_letter_code
_entity_poly.pdbx_strand_id
1 'polypeptide(L)'
;MRRMRIKKIIFFMMLIFLMSIQISCMNEMQHMGGWSPPIASDDHIFISASDGYIYRFSRDSGYHDNLWKFPNGDVSLGAFYGDMIIKDGVLYGSSYGDGNGNRCQSRDCVTNIFGIDIISGNSIWSESLVRLDSTIVGGVNIHSDKTLIFATSENDDQDGFGSYIYGIDIQSDSDKSLKDRISQRILWKVPVKGKIYGKIMIHENLGIVGTISGSLIAIDLRSNEDLISVGEKEYLFNDPSRLVMELDWGSPIVSSPLDAGEHICFGDISGAFKCIEKKQMGFFNDKKMKFESNSSIDQGMIREILLDGWIWSKPVFNDGIAYVSTLSGNIYAIDVNSLSIIWETKAKYKGKPVGSATIFNHSGLKSLAVPFDKDTVGIFDVITGSVLGEFPVDDGVSVMPLVVDNLLYVIDLEGRVKTFSTGDRTLVRCFDLEKLEGCK
;
A
#
# COMPACT_ATOMS: atom_id res chain seq x y z
N MET A 1 10.11 50.21 37.46
CA MET A 1 9.40 48.90 37.46
C MET A 1 8.28 48.74 36.41
N ARG A 2 7.59 49.80 35.96
CA ARG A 2 6.46 49.69 35.00
C ARG A 2 6.86 49.34 33.55
N ARG A 3 8.02 49.82 33.05
CA ARG A 3 8.53 49.58 31.68
C ARG A 3 8.97 48.13 31.40
N MET A 4 9.43 47.39 32.41
CA MET A 4 9.84 45.97 32.26
C MET A 4 8.66 45.00 32.17
N ARG A 5 7.53 45.30 32.83
CA ARG A 5 6.31 44.47 32.74
C ARG A 5 5.66 44.56 31.36
N ILE A 6 5.67 45.73 30.73
CA ILE A 6 5.10 45.93 29.38
C ILE A 6 5.91 45.18 28.31
N LYS A 7 7.25 45.17 28.39
CA LYS A 7 8.08 44.39 27.47
C LYS A 7 7.86 42.87 27.59
N LYS A 8 7.63 42.35 28.80
CA LYS A 8 7.29 40.93 29.02
C LYS A 8 5.90 40.56 28.51
N ILE A 9 4.91 41.45 28.63
CA ILE A 9 3.55 41.23 28.12
C ILE A 9 3.52 41.28 26.59
N ILE A 10 4.24 42.21 25.96
CA ILE A 10 4.36 42.27 24.49
C ILE A 10 5.10 41.04 23.97
N PHE A 11 6.16 40.59 24.64
CA PHE A 11 6.86 39.36 24.28
C PHE A 11 5.96 38.12 24.41
N PHE A 12 5.13 38.03 25.45
CA PHE A 12 4.21 36.91 25.66
C PHE A 12 3.03 36.92 24.67
N MET A 13 2.48 38.09 24.33
CA MET A 13 1.50 38.23 23.25
C MET A 13 2.08 37.90 21.88
N MET A 14 3.34 38.26 21.61
CA MET A 14 4.00 37.93 20.35
C MET A 14 4.33 36.43 20.26
N LEU A 15 4.65 35.77 21.38
CA LEU A 15 4.83 34.31 21.45
C LEU A 15 3.50 33.55 21.25
N ILE A 16 2.40 34.05 21.82
CA ILE A 16 1.06 33.48 21.60
C ILE A 16 0.59 33.72 20.16
N PHE A 17 0.90 34.89 19.58
CA PHE A 17 0.60 35.19 18.18
C PHE A 17 1.42 34.31 17.22
N LEU A 18 2.70 34.07 17.51
CA LEU A 18 3.56 33.12 16.77
C LEU A 18 3.13 31.66 16.97
N MET A 19 2.63 31.27 18.15
CA MET A 19 2.03 29.93 18.36
C MET A 19 0.67 29.78 17.66
N SER A 20 -0.14 30.84 17.57
CA SER A 20 -1.41 30.80 16.82
C SER A 20 -1.22 30.78 15.30
N ILE A 21 -0.08 31.28 14.79
CA ILE A 21 0.27 31.20 13.36
C ILE A 21 0.70 29.77 12.95
N GLN A 22 1.01 28.88 13.90
CA GLN A 22 1.31 27.47 13.60
C GLN A 22 0.09 26.52 13.63
N ILE A 23 -1.11 27.03 13.89
CA ILE A 23 -2.35 26.22 13.87
C ILE A 23 -3.11 26.37 12.53
N SER A 24 -2.58 27.16 11.58
CA SER A 24 -3.30 27.50 10.33
C SER A 24 -2.70 26.91 9.05
N CYS A 25 -1.99 25.77 9.11
CA CYS A 25 -1.56 25.00 7.93
C CYS A 25 -1.60 23.47 8.18
N MET A 26 -2.47 22.99 9.06
CA MET A 26 -2.81 21.56 9.20
C MET A 26 -4.30 21.30 8.93
N ASN A 27 -4.94 22.15 8.13
CA ASN A 27 -6.39 22.13 7.95
C ASN A 27 -6.87 21.97 6.49
N GLU A 28 -6.01 21.46 5.61
CA GLU A 28 -6.44 20.96 4.31
C GLU A 28 -5.88 19.54 4.13
N MET A 29 -6.55 18.55 4.73
CA MET A 29 -6.36 17.14 4.37
C MET A 29 -7.00 16.90 3.00
N GLN A 30 -6.45 17.52 1.95
CA GLN A 30 -6.80 17.16 0.59
C GLN A 30 -6.13 15.82 0.27
N HIS A 31 -6.92 14.76 0.24
CA HIS A 31 -6.47 13.47 -0.29
C HIS A 31 -6.22 13.64 -1.78
N MET A 32 -4.96 13.84 -2.18
CA MET A 32 -4.62 14.19 -3.57
C MET A 32 -4.91 13.05 -4.56
N GLY A 33 -4.99 11.80 -4.10
CA GLY A 33 -5.17 10.62 -4.97
C GLY A 33 -3.99 10.40 -5.91
N GLY A 34 -4.02 9.31 -6.70
CA GLY A 34 -2.92 8.93 -7.60
C GLY A 34 -1.77 8.19 -6.91
N TRP A 35 -2.05 7.52 -5.79
CA TRP A 35 -1.05 6.79 -5.00
C TRP A 35 -1.11 5.27 -5.21
N SER A 36 -1.88 4.81 -6.21
CA SER A 36 -1.95 3.39 -6.58
C SER A 36 -1.06 3.09 -7.80
N PRO A 37 -0.23 2.03 -7.75
CA PRO A 37 0.67 1.69 -8.85
C PRO A 37 -0.10 1.15 -10.08
N PRO A 38 0.45 1.31 -11.31
CA PRO A 38 -0.07 0.64 -12.49
C PRO A 38 -0.05 -0.89 -12.33
N ILE A 39 -0.96 -1.57 -13.01
CA ILE A 39 -0.97 -3.04 -13.09
C ILE A 39 -1.16 -3.52 -14.53
N ALA A 40 -0.49 -4.61 -14.91
CA ALA A 40 -0.59 -5.20 -16.23
C ALA A 40 -1.36 -6.53 -16.21
N SER A 41 -2.17 -6.76 -17.24
CA SER A 41 -2.57 -8.09 -17.71
C SER A 41 -1.71 -8.50 -18.91
N ASP A 42 -2.07 -9.61 -19.57
CA ASP A 42 -1.37 -10.08 -20.75
C ASP A 42 -1.40 -9.07 -21.91
N ASP A 43 -2.51 -8.36 -22.11
CA ASP A 43 -2.72 -7.49 -23.27
C ASP A 43 -2.79 -6.00 -22.91
N HIS A 44 -2.99 -5.67 -21.63
CA HIS A 44 -3.34 -4.31 -21.21
C HIS A 44 -2.63 -3.86 -19.93
N ILE A 45 -2.54 -2.55 -19.76
CA ILE A 45 -2.10 -1.88 -18.54
C ILE A 45 -3.24 -1.02 -18.02
N PHE A 46 -3.51 -1.12 -16.72
CA PHE A 46 -4.56 -0.39 -16.01
C PHE A 46 -3.93 0.63 -15.08
N ILE A 47 -4.39 1.87 -15.17
CA ILE A 47 -3.85 3.00 -14.44
C ILE A 47 -4.99 3.76 -13.78
N SER A 48 -4.96 3.83 -12.46
CA SER A 48 -5.86 4.72 -11.71
C SER A 48 -5.35 6.16 -11.78
N ALA A 49 -6.21 7.08 -12.18
CA ALA A 49 -5.93 8.50 -12.29
C ALA A 49 -6.42 9.28 -11.07
N SER A 50 -5.89 10.49 -10.91
CA SER A 50 -6.22 11.41 -9.82
C SER A 50 -7.63 12.02 -9.95
N ASP A 51 -8.25 11.89 -11.13
CA ASP A 51 -9.64 12.27 -11.44
C ASP A 51 -10.67 11.23 -10.97
N GLY A 52 -10.22 10.09 -10.43
CA GLY A 52 -11.06 9.05 -9.88
C GLY A 52 -11.54 7.99 -10.89
N TYR A 53 -10.91 7.92 -12.06
CA TYR A 53 -11.11 6.85 -13.04
C TYR A 53 -9.92 5.89 -13.12
N ILE A 54 -10.17 4.71 -13.70
CA ILE A 54 -9.16 3.77 -14.16
C ILE A 54 -9.19 3.79 -15.67
N TYR A 55 -8.03 4.00 -16.27
CA TYR A 55 -7.81 4.01 -17.71
C TYR A 55 -7.07 2.76 -18.14
N ARG A 56 -7.32 2.32 -19.37
CA ARG A 56 -6.70 1.13 -19.98
C ARG A 56 -5.80 1.52 -21.13
N PHE A 57 -4.65 0.89 -21.21
CA PHE A 57 -3.68 1.06 -22.29
C PHE A 57 -3.37 -0.30 -22.90
N SER A 58 -3.23 -0.35 -24.22
CA SER A 58 -2.73 -1.54 -24.91
C SER A 58 -1.26 -1.76 -24.55
N ARG A 59 -0.90 -2.98 -24.17
CA ARG A 59 0.50 -3.34 -23.86
C ARG A 59 1.36 -3.37 -25.13
N ASP A 60 0.82 -3.87 -26.23
CA ASP A 60 1.50 -3.93 -27.52
C ASP A 60 1.79 -2.54 -28.11
N SER A 61 0.76 -1.70 -28.20
CA SER A 61 0.88 -0.40 -28.88
C SER A 61 1.22 0.75 -27.94
N GLY A 62 1.00 0.58 -26.63
CA GLY A 62 1.11 1.63 -25.63
C GLY A 62 0.01 2.71 -25.72
N TYR A 63 -0.99 2.54 -26.59
CA TYR A 63 -2.05 3.53 -26.76
C TYR A 63 -3.16 3.39 -25.73
N HIS A 64 -3.68 4.53 -25.28
CA HIS A 64 -4.87 4.63 -24.45
C HIS A 64 -6.10 4.11 -25.21
N ASP A 65 -6.90 3.30 -24.55
CA ASP A 65 -8.16 2.82 -25.06
C ASP A 65 -9.30 3.79 -24.71
N ASN A 66 -9.66 4.65 -25.66
CA ASN A 66 -10.71 5.64 -25.48
C ASN A 66 -12.11 5.06 -25.28
N LEU A 67 -12.32 3.75 -25.49
CA LEU A 67 -13.60 3.08 -25.31
C LEU A 67 -13.71 2.37 -23.96
N TRP A 68 -12.63 2.36 -23.17
CA TRP A 68 -12.60 1.69 -21.88
C TRP A 68 -12.19 2.66 -20.78
N LYS A 69 -13.04 2.79 -19.77
CA LYS A 69 -12.73 3.43 -18.49
C LYS A 69 -13.59 2.80 -17.40
N PHE A 70 -13.09 2.83 -16.17
CA PHE A 70 -13.88 2.46 -15.01
C PHE A 70 -13.88 3.56 -13.93
N PRO A 71 -15.05 3.97 -13.40
CA PRO A 71 -16.39 3.63 -13.86
C PRO A 71 -16.66 4.14 -15.28
N ASN A 72 -17.56 3.48 -16.00
CA ASN A 72 -17.96 3.92 -17.34
C ASN A 72 -18.92 5.14 -17.29
N GLY A 73 -19.42 5.51 -16.11
CA GLY A 73 -20.31 6.66 -15.92
C GLY A 73 -19.59 8.00 -15.64
N ASP A 74 -20.38 9.02 -15.35
CA ASP A 74 -19.91 10.38 -15.02
C ASP A 74 -19.51 10.54 -13.55
N VAL A 75 -19.78 9.53 -12.71
CA VAL A 75 -19.43 9.55 -11.30
C VAL A 75 -18.14 8.76 -11.11
N SER A 76 -17.07 9.46 -10.73
CA SER A 76 -15.77 8.86 -10.41
C SER A 76 -15.80 8.11 -9.08
N LEU A 77 -14.70 7.46 -8.70
CA LEU A 77 -14.58 6.74 -7.43
C LEU A 77 -13.77 7.49 -6.35
N GLY A 78 -13.41 8.74 -6.59
CA GLY A 78 -12.57 9.52 -5.68
C GLY A 78 -11.08 9.16 -5.82
N ALA A 79 -10.39 8.96 -4.70
CA ALA A 79 -8.94 8.78 -4.70
C ALA A 79 -8.51 7.31 -4.60
N PHE A 80 -7.47 6.93 -5.36
CA PHE A 80 -6.83 5.62 -5.29
C PHE A 80 -5.49 5.71 -4.54
N TYR A 81 -5.29 4.81 -3.58
CA TYR A 81 -4.09 4.73 -2.74
C TYR A 81 -3.50 3.32 -2.68
N GLY A 82 -4.34 2.30 -2.60
CA GLY A 82 -3.90 0.92 -2.50
C GLY A 82 -3.66 0.26 -3.84
N ASP A 83 -2.77 -0.73 -3.88
CA ASP A 83 -2.54 -1.56 -5.05
C ASP A 83 -3.83 -2.24 -5.52
N MET A 84 -3.98 -2.34 -6.84
CA MET A 84 -4.98 -3.21 -7.48
C MET A 84 -4.37 -4.59 -7.77
N ILE A 85 -5.22 -5.59 -7.98
CA ILE A 85 -4.82 -6.97 -8.30
C ILE A 85 -5.67 -7.50 -9.44
N ILE A 86 -5.04 -8.17 -10.41
CA ILE A 86 -5.75 -8.90 -11.47
C ILE A 86 -5.70 -10.39 -11.15
N LYS A 87 -6.85 -11.05 -11.20
CA LYS A 87 -6.98 -12.50 -11.12
C LYS A 87 -8.09 -12.98 -12.05
N ASP A 88 -7.78 -13.99 -12.87
CA ASP A 88 -8.75 -14.66 -13.75
C ASP A 88 -9.56 -13.69 -14.63
N GLY A 89 -8.90 -12.64 -15.16
CA GLY A 89 -9.54 -11.63 -15.99
C GLY A 89 -10.35 -10.58 -15.22
N VAL A 90 -10.28 -10.55 -13.89
CA VAL A 90 -10.97 -9.57 -13.05
C VAL A 90 -9.96 -8.69 -12.33
N LEU A 91 -10.12 -7.37 -12.43
CA LEU A 91 -9.36 -6.37 -11.68
C LEU A 91 -10.10 -6.02 -10.39
N TYR A 92 -9.44 -6.28 -9.26
CA TYR A 92 -9.92 -5.95 -7.93
C TYR A 92 -9.13 -4.78 -7.35
N GLY A 93 -9.81 -3.90 -6.63
CA GLY A 93 -9.16 -2.77 -5.99
C GLY A 93 -10.11 -1.98 -5.10
N SER A 94 -9.58 -0.87 -4.59
CA SER A 94 -10.33 0.05 -3.74
C SER A 94 -9.98 1.49 -4.05
N SER A 95 -10.96 2.37 -3.87
CA SER A 95 -10.78 3.81 -3.81
C SER A 95 -11.57 4.37 -2.62
N TYR A 96 -11.40 5.65 -2.30
CA TYR A 96 -12.30 6.32 -1.36
C TYR A 96 -12.53 7.79 -1.71
N GLY A 97 -13.71 8.29 -1.36
CA GLY A 97 -14.16 9.64 -1.70
C GLY A 97 -15.22 10.16 -0.72
N ASP A 98 -15.99 11.16 -1.14
CA ASP A 98 -17.12 11.73 -0.39
C ASP A 98 -18.45 10.96 -0.58
N GLY A 99 -18.41 9.83 -1.30
CA GLY A 99 -19.59 9.04 -1.68
C GLY A 99 -20.34 9.53 -2.93
N ASN A 100 -20.01 10.72 -3.44
CA ASN A 100 -20.60 11.35 -4.63
C ASN A 100 -19.62 11.44 -5.81
N GLY A 101 -18.49 10.74 -5.72
CA GLY A 101 -17.47 10.71 -6.76
C GLY A 101 -16.48 11.87 -6.71
N ASN A 102 -16.41 12.60 -5.59
CA ASN A 102 -15.32 13.55 -5.35
C ASN A 102 -14.33 12.99 -4.32
N ARG A 103 -13.17 13.64 -4.24
CA ARG A 103 -12.18 13.36 -3.19
C ARG A 103 -12.79 13.65 -1.83
N CYS A 104 -12.48 12.79 -0.87
CA CYS A 104 -12.89 13.02 0.51
C CYS A 104 -12.20 14.28 1.05
N GLN A 105 -12.97 15.14 1.74
CA GLN A 105 -12.46 16.34 2.42
C GLN A 105 -12.81 16.39 3.91
N SER A 106 -13.57 15.40 4.39
CA SER A 106 -14.05 15.30 5.76
C SER A 106 -13.54 14.00 6.40
N ARG A 107 -14.01 13.70 7.63
CA ARG A 107 -13.72 12.42 8.29
C ARG A 107 -14.65 11.29 7.83
N ASP A 108 -15.70 11.62 7.09
CA ASP A 108 -16.75 10.69 6.68
C ASP A 108 -16.48 10.21 5.25
N CYS A 109 -15.30 9.61 5.04
CA CYS A 109 -14.94 9.07 3.73
C CYS A 109 -15.69 7.75 3.47
N VAL A 110 -16.08 7.56 2.21
CA VAL A 110 -16.70 6.33 1.74
C VAL A 110 -15.71 5.61 0.82
N THR A 111 -15.34 4.39 1.20
CA THR A 111 -14.57 3.48 0.37
C THR A 111 -15.47 2.79 -0.63
N ASN A 112 -14.99 2.64 -1.87
CA ASN A 112 -15.57 1.78 -2.89
C ASN A 112 -14.59 0.63 -3.17
N ILE A 113 -15.00 -0.60 -2.91
CA ILE A 113 -14.30 -1.80 -3.35
C ILE A 113 -14.98 -2.29 -4.63
N PHE A 114 -14.18 -2.71 -5.60
CA PHE A 114 -14.66 -3.16 -6.90
C PHE A 114 -13.99 -4.47 -7.33
N GLY A 115 -14.72 -5.24 -8.13
CA GLY A 115 -14.21 -6.32 -8.97
C GLY A 115 -14.77 -6.11 -10.36
N ILE A 116 -13.91 -5.87 -11.34
CA ILE A 116 -14.34 -5.52 -12.71
C ILE A 116 -13.76 -6.47 -13.73
N ASP A 117 -14.57 -6.90 -14.69
CA ASP A 117 -14.09 -7.66 -15.84
C ASP A 117 -13.21 -6.77 -16.71
N ILE A 118 -11.96 -7.18 -16.94
CA ILE A 118 -10.96 -6.32 -17.60
C ILE A 118 -11.23 -6.12 -19.09
N ILE A 119 -12.06 -6.97 -19.69
CA ILE A 119 -12.42 -6.89 -21.10
C ILE A 119 -13.53 -5.85 -21.31
N SER A 120 -14.64 -6.01 -20.60
CA SER A 120 -15.84 -5.18 -20.73
C SER A 120 -15.83 -3.92 -19.86
N GLY A 121 -15.04 -3.88 -18.79
CA GLY A 121 -15.02 -2.77 -17.83
C GLY A 121 -16.23 -2.75 -16.89
N ASN A 122 -17.07 -3.78 -16.91
CA ASN A 122 -18.25 -3.89 -16.05
C ASN A 122 -17.90 -4.56 -14.72
N SER A 123 -18.65 -4.19 -13.67
CA SER A 123 -18.57 -4.91 -12.41
C SER A 123 -19.05 -6.36 -12.56
N ILE A 124 -18.36 -7.28 -11.90
CA ILE A 124 -18.78 -8.68 -11.77
C ILE A 124 -19.81 -8.89 -10.65
N TRP A 125 -20.16 -7.81 -9.93
CA TRP A 125 -21.06 -7.83 -8.77
C TRP A 125 -22.36 -7.08 -9.06
N SER A 126 -23.48 -7.59 -8.53
CA SER A 126 -24.80 -7.03 -8.81
C SER A 126 -25.02 -5.65 -8.18
N GLU A 127 -24.42 -5.40 -7.01
CA GLU A 127 -24.38 -4.11 -6.33
C GLU A 127 -23.39 -3.11 -6.96
N SER A 128 -22.67 -3.53 -8.02
CA SER A 128 -21.57 -2.81 -8.68
C SER A 128 -20.32 -2.60 -7.83
N LEU A 129 -20.47 -2.14 -6.59
CA LEU A 129 -19.40 -1.81 -5.65
C LEU A 129 -19.78 -2.24 -4.24
N VAL A 130 -18.83 -2.70 -3.43
CA VAL A 130 -19.01 -2.77 -1.98
C VAL A 130 -18.59 -1.43 -1.37
N ARG A 131 -19.48 -0.83 -0.59
CA ARG A 131 -19.23 0.46 0.08
C ARG A 131 -19.04 0.30 1.58
N LEU A 132 -18.08 1.03 2.13
CA LEU A 132 -17.79 1.08 3.57
C LEU A 132 -17.57 2.54 4.00
N ASP A 133 -18.10 2.92 5.17
CA ASP A 133 -17.90 4.25 5.77
C ASP A 133 -16.54 4.35 6.46
N SER A 134 -15.50 4.24 5.66
CA SER A 134 -14.11 4.12 6.07
C SER A 134 -13.18 4.41 4.88
N THR A 135 -11.87 4.39 5.11
CA THR A 135 -10.84 4.49 4.08
C THR A 135 -10.05 3.17 3.97
N ILE A 136 -9.53 2.87 2.78
CA ILE A 136 -8.53 1.79 2.58
C ILE A 136 -7.31 2.42 1.93
N VAL A 137 -6.18 2.44 2.65
CA VAL A 137 -4.90 2.94 2.14
C VAL A 137 -4.02 1.80 1.63
N GLY A 138 -3.92 0.69 2.37
CA GLY A 138 -3.03 -0.43 2.04
C GLY A 138 -3.46 -1.28 0.84
N GLY A 139 -4.65 -1.03 0.28
CA GLY A 139 -5.20 -1.78 -0.84
C GLY A 139 -5.74 -3.16 -0.45
N VAL A 140 -5.85 -4.03 -1.44
CA VAL A 140 -6.52 -5.32 -1.34
C VAL A 140 -5.55 -6.47 -1.61
N ASN A 141 -5.87 -7.67 -1.12
CA ASN A 141 -5.20 -8.93 -1.44
C ASN A 141 -6.21 -10.04 -1.69
N ILE A 142 -5.83 -11.03 -2.51
CA ILE A 142 -6.63 -12.24 -2.69
C ILE A 142 -5.97 -13.35 -1.87
N HIS A 143 -6.73 -13.94 -0.94
CA HIS A 143 -6.27 -15.07 -0.12
C HIS A 143 -6.60 -16.42 -0.75
N SER A 144 -7.76 -16.55 -1.38
CA SER A 144 -8.25 -17.80 -1.96
C SER A 144 -9.00 -17.55 -3.27
N ASP A 145 -9.57 -18.58 -3.88
CA ASP A 145 -10.45 -18.45 -5.06
C ASP A 145 -11.75 -17.71 -4.78
N LYS A 146 -12.05 -17.43 -3.51
CA LYS A 146 -13.32 -16.84 -3.10
C LYS A 146 -13.16 -15.60 -2.23
N THR A 147 -11.96 -15.29 -1.75
CA THR A 147 -11.83 -14.29 -0.69
C THR A 147 -10.83 -13.18 -1.02
N LEU A 148 -11.32 -11.95 -1.02
CA LEU A 148 -10.52 -10.73 -0.99
C LEU A 148 -10.41 -10.23 0.45
N ILE A 149 -9.21 -9.81 0.82
CA ILE A 149 -8.85 -9.34 2.15
C ILE A 149 -8.33 -7.91 2.06
N PHE A 150 -8.74 -7.06 2.99
CA PHE A 150 -8.23 -5.70 3.12
C PHE A 150 -8.40 -5.18 4.55
N ALA A 151 -7.60 -4.17 4.90
CA ALA A 151 -7.71 -3.44 6.16
C ALA A 151 -8.28 -2.06 5.92
N THR A 152 -9.19 -1.62 6.79
CA THR A 152 -9.58 -0.23 6.83
C THR A 152 -8.57 0.62 7.59
N SER A 153 -8.46 1.89 7.23
CA SER A 153 -7.45 2.82 7.70
C SER A 153 -8.01 3.85 8.70
N GLU A 154 -9.30 4.19 8.63
CA GLU A 154 -9.96 5.16 9.53
C GLU A 154 -11.41 4.75 9.83
N ASN A 155 -11.91 5.00 11.05
CA ASN A 155 -13.17 4.53 11.69
C ASN A 155 -13.07 3.11 12.31
N ASP A 156 -13.41 2.95 13.60
CA ASP A 156 -14.71 3.26 14.22
C ASP A 156 -14.54 3.64 15.71
N ASP A 157 -14.34 4.94 16.01
CA ASP A 157 -14.18 5.41 17.41
C ASP A 157 -15.44 5.17 18.26
N GLN A 158 -16.58 4.80 17.65
CA GLN A 158 -17.81 4.47 18.41
C GLN A 158 -17.69 3.15 19.17
N ASP A 159 -16.92 2.20 18.63
CA ASP A 159 -16.70 0.87 19.23
C ASP A 159 -15.35 0.78 19.98
N GLY A 160 -14.54 1.85 19.96
CA GLY A 160 -13.22 1.90 20.60
C GLY A 160 -12.10 1.16 19.86
N PHE A 161 -12.31 0.82 18.58
CA PHE A 161 -11.32 0.18 17.70
C PHE A 161 -10.85 1.13 16.59
N GLY A 162 -9.58 1.02 16.20
CA GLY A 162 -8.97 1.95 15.25
C GLY A 162 -9.13 1.56 13.78
N SER A 163 -9.32 0.26 13.52
CA SER A 163 -9.44 -0.34 12.19
C SER A 163 -10.20 -1.66 12.26
N TYR A 164 -10.62 -2.16 11.10
CA TYR A 164 -11.13 -3.51 10.90
C TYR A 164 -10.38 -4.19 9.75
N ILE A 165 -10.21 -5.49 9.82
CA ILE A 165 -9.79 -6.31 8.68
C ILE A 165 -10.99 -7.12 8.20
N TYR A 166 -11.22 -7.12 6.89
CA TYR A 166 -12.38 -7.75 6.27
C TYR A 166 -11.95 -8.90 5.36
N GLY A 167 -12.81 -9.92 5.29
CA GLY A 167 -12.84 -10.87 4.20
C GLY A 167 -14.16 -10.78 3.46
N ILE A 168 -14.11 -10.66 2.13
CA ILE A 168 -15.29 -10.54 1.28
C ILE A 168 -15.30 -11.60 0.17
N ASP A 169 -16.49 -12.02 -0.25
CA ASP A 169 -16.71 -12.94 -1.38
C ASP A 169 -16.43 -12.26 -2.73
N ILE A 170 -15.51 -12.81 -3.52
CA ILE A 170 -15.16 -12.25 -4.84
C ILE A 170 -15.90 -12.89 -6.00
N GLN A 171 -16.71 -13.92 -5.75
CA GLN A 171 -17.37 -14.64 -6.82
C GLN A 171 -18.30 -13.74 -7.64
N SER A 172 -18.30 -13.98 -8.95
CA SER A 172 -19.17 -13.27 -9.88
C SER A 172 -20.64 -13.61 -9.62
N ASP A 173 -21.50 -12.60 -9.77
CA ASP A 173 -22.96 -12.76 -9.70
C ASP A 173 -23.60 -12.91 -11.09
N SER A 174 -22.81 -12.90 -12.16
CA SER A 174 -23.30 -12.96 -13.54
C SER A 174 -24.18 -14.19 -13.79
N ASP A 175 -23.81 -15.34 -13.23
CA ASP A 175 -24.54 -16.61 -13.35
C ASP A 175 -25.59 -16.82 -12.23
N LYS A 176 -25.65 -15.94 -11.23
CA LYS A 176 -26.58 -16.08 -10.11
C LYS A 176 -27.97 -15.57 -10.48
N SER A 177 -29.00 -16.31 -10.05
CA SER A 177 -30.39 -15.90 -10.22
C SER A 177 -30.68 -14.62 -9.42
N LEU A 178 -31.65 -13.82 -9.87
CA LEU A 178 -32.02 -12.56 -9.19
C LEU A 178 -32.39 -12.73 -7.70
N LYS A 179 -32.82 -13.94 -7.28
CA LYS A 179 -33.18 -14.25 -5.89
C LYS A 179 -31.95 -14.57 -5.02
N ASP A 180 -30.85 -15.02 -5.62
CA ASP A 180 -29.61 -15.39 -4.93
C ASP A 180 -28.61 -14.21 -4.87
N ARG A 181 -28.94 -13.07 -5.48
CA ARG A 181 -28.13 -11.83 -5.55
C ARG A 181 -28.15 -10.97 -4.28
N ILE A 182 -28.85 -11.40 -3.22
CA ILE A 182 -28.86 -10.73 -1.91
C ILE A 182 -27.72 -11.31 -1.05
N SER A 183 -26.54 -11.54 -1.62
CA SER A 183 -25.41 -12.06 -0.85
C SER A 183 -24.83 -10.95 0.01
N GLN A 184 -24.83 -11.15 1.33
CA GLN A 184 -23.95 -10.43 2.24
C GLN A 184 -22.49 -10.75 1.82
N ARG A 185 -21.89 -9.87 1.00
CA ARG A 185 -20.55 -10.10 0.44
C ARG A 185 -19.46 -10.13 1.52
N ILE A 186 -19.69 -9.43 2.64
CA ILE A 186 -18.79 -9.47 3.78
C ILE A 186 -18.96 -10.80 4.50
N LEU A 187 -17.97 -11.69 4.34
CA LEU A 187 -17.92 -13.00 4.97
C LEU A 187 -17.64 -12.86 6.47
N TRP A 188 -16.69 -12.01 6.81
CA TRP A 188 -16.29 -11.71 8.18
C TRP A 188 -15.58 -10.36 8.25
N LYS A 189 -15.54 -9.80 9.46
CA LYS A 189 -14.66 -8.71 9.83
C LYS A 189 -14.00 -9.04 11.17
N VAL A 190 -12.87 -8.44 11.49
CA VAL A 190 -12.21 -8.56 12.80
C VAL A 190 -11.76 -7.17 13.25
N PRO A 191 -12.06 -6.76 14.50
CA PRO A 191 -11.67 -5.45 14.99
C PRO A 191 -10.18 -5.45 15.36
N VAL A 192 -9.49 -4.36 15.05
CA VAL A 192 -8.07 -4.15 15.34
C VAL A 192 -7.88 -2.85 16.12
N LYS A 193 -7.01 -2.89 17.13
CA LYS A 193 -6.59 -1.69 17.85
C LYS A 193 -5.54 -0.93 17.06
N GLY A 194 -5.78 0.36 16.86
CA GLY A 194 -4.91 1.23 16.05
C GLY A 194 -5.25 1.19 14.57
N LYS A 195 -4.86 2.26 13.86
CA LYS A 195 -5.08 2.39 12.41
C LYS A 195 -4.10 1.52 11.62
N ILE A 196 -4.52 1.06 10.45
CA ILE A 196 -3.70 0.30 9.50
C ILE A 196 -3.57 1.07 8.19
N TYR A 197 -2.35 1.42 7.79
CA TYR A 197 -2.06 2.06 6.50
C TYR A 197 -1.32 1.14 5.52
N GLY A 198 -0.58 0.15 6.03
CA GLY A 198 0.13 -0.83 5.20
C GLY A 198 -0.80 -1.86 4.56
N LYS A 199 -0.34 -2.46 3.46
CA LYS A 199 -0.97 -3.61 2.82
C LYS A 199 -0.79 -4.86 3.68
N ILE A 200 -1.84 -5.66 3.80
CA ILE A 200 -1.76 -6.97 4.48
C ILE A 200 -0.85 -7.88 3.64
N MET A 201 0.19 -8.44 4.25
CA MET A 201 0.98 -9.49 3.66
C MET A 201 0.31 -10.83 3.93
N ILE A 202 0.17 -11.66 2.90
CA ILE A 202 -0.39 -13.01 3.04
C ILE A 202 0.75 -14.02 2.99
N HIS A 203 0.81 -14.90 3.99
CA HIS A 203 1.61 -16.11 3.95
C HIS A 203 0.71 -17.30 4.27
N GLU A 204 0.45 -18.14 3.26
CA GLU A 204 -0.52 -19.23 3.34
C GLU A 204 -1.89 -18.74 3.83
N ASN A 205 -2.26 -19.07 5.07
CA ASN A 205 -3.52 -18.70 5.70
C ASN A 205 -3.39 -17.56 6.72
N LEU A 206 -2.22 -16.95 6.83
CA LEU A 206 -1.97 -15.82 7.74
C LEU A 206 -1.99 -14.51 6.97
N GLY A 207 -2.76 -13.55 7.47
CA GLY A 207 -2.68 -12.15 7.09
C GLY A 207 -1.88 -11.37 8.13
N ILE A 208 -0.80 -10.71 7.73
CA ILE A 208 0.12 -10.02 8.63
C ILE A 208 0.23 -8.55 8.24
N VAL A 209 0.09 -7.65 9.20
CA VAL A 209 0.11 -6.21 8.95
C VAL A 209 0.57 -5.42 10.17
N GLY A 210 1.17 -4.25 9.93
CA GLY A 210 1.55 -3.31 10.96
C GLY A 210 0.45 -2.28 11.25
N THR A 211 0.39 -1.81 12.49
CA THR A 211 -0.49 -0.73 12.93
C THR A 211 0.32 0.53 13.24
N ILE A 212 -0.33 1.69 13.15
CA ILE A 212 0.29 2.96 13.56
C ILE A 212 0.48 3.06 15.08
N SER A 213 -0.13 2.18 15.88
CA SER A 213 0.16 2.10 17.31
C SER A 213 1.48 1.37 17.59
N GLY A 214 2.10 0.79 16.57
CA GLY A 214 3.36 0.07 16.67
C GLY A 214 3.20 -1.44 16.86
N SER A 215 1.99 -1.98 16.68
CA SER A 215 1.77 -3.41 16.75
C SER A 215 2.00 -4.07 15.38
N LEU A 216 2.69 -5.22 15.35
CA LEU A 216 2.61 -6.17 14.24
C LEU A 216 1.59 -7.25 14.61
N ILE A 217 0.57 -7.40 13.79
CA ILE A 217 -0.51 -8.35 14.04
C ILE A 217 -0.55 -9.45 12.99
N ALA A 218 -1.06 -10.62 13.37
CA ALA A 218 -1.40 -11.69 12.46
C ALA A 218 -2.85 -12.16 12.67
N ILE A 219 -3.54 -12.44 11.57
CA ILE A 219 -4.91 -12.94 11.56
C ILE A 219 -5.03 -14.26 10.78
N ASP A 220 -5.96 -15.12 11.20
CA ASP A 220 -6.34 -16.33 10.49
C ASP A 220 -7.36 -16.02 9.37
N LEU A 221 -6.94 -16.29 8.13
CA LEU A 221 -7.70 -16.02 6.91
C LEU A 221 -8.60 -17.18 6.47
N ARG A 222 -8.50 -18.36 7.12
CA ARG A 222 -9.28 -19.54 6.73
C ARG A 222 -10.79 -19.28 6.76
N SER A 223 -11.49 -19.91 5.83
CA SER A 223 -12.95 -19.95 5.86
C SER A 223 -13.44 -20.82 7.01
N ASN A 224 -14.71 -20.67 7.38
CA ASN A 224 -15.30 -21.57 8.38
C ASN A 224 -15.36 -23.02 7.86
N GLU A 225 -15.52 -23.25 6.55
CA GLU A 225 -15.43 -24.60 5.99
C GLU A 225 -14.03 -25.21 6.16
N ASP A 226 -12.98 -24.43 5.88
CA ASP A 226 -11.59 -24.87 6.04
C ASP A 226 -11.29 -25.22 7.50
N LEU A 227 -11.76 -24.41 8.46
CA LEU A 227 -11.62 -24.66 9.89
C LEU A 227 -12.31 -25.97 10.32
N ILE A 228 -13.56 -26.17 9.89
CA ILE A 228 -14.32 -27.39 10.19
C ILE A 228 -13.63 -28.63 9.60
N SER A 229 -13.06 -28.52 8.40
CA SER A 229 -12.39 -29.64 7.71
C SER A 229 -11.21 -30.22 8.50
N VAL A 230 -10.59 -29.42 9.36
CA VAL A 230 -9.48 -29.82 10.23
C VAL A 230 -9.90 -30.00 11.70
N GLY A 231 -11.20 -29.97 12.00
CA GLY A 231 -11.75 -30.17 13.34
C GLY A 231 -11.61 -28.97 14.27
N GLU A 232 -11.33 -27.78 13.74
CA GLU A 232 -11.31 -26.52 14.50
C GLU A 232 -12.71 -25.91 14.59
N LYS A 233 -12.90 -24.99 15.54
CA LYS A 233 -14.17 -24.27 15.70
C LYS A 233 -14.31 -23.18 14.64
N GLU A 234 -15.53 -22.96 14.18
CA GLU A 234 -15.87 -21.82 13.35
C GLU A 234 -15.70 -20.50 14.10
N TYR A 235 -15.39 -19.44 13.36
CA TYR A 235 -15.43 -18.08 13.88
C TYR A 235 -16.81 -17.47 13.69
N LEU A 236 -17.25 -16.67 14.66
CA LEU A 236 -18.44 -15.83 14.52
C LEU A 236 -18.15 -14.63 13.58
N PHE A 237 -19.23 -14.00 13.10
CA PHE A 237 -19.11 -12.70 12.45
C PHE A 237 -18.58 -11.67 13.46
N ASN A 238 -17.49 -10.98 13.14
CA ASN A 238 -16.80 -10.07 14.07
C ASN A 238 -16.08 -10.75 15.25
N ASP A 239 -15.60 -11.99 15.08
CA ASP A 239 -14.90 -12.72 16.14
C ASP A 239 -13.44 -12.24 16.32
N PRO A 240 -13.08 -11.66 17.47
CA PRO A 240 -11.70 -11.24 17.74
C PRO A 240 -10.71 -12.40 17.80
N SER A 241 -11.18 -13.65 17.93
CA SER A 241 -10.34 -14.85 17.94
C SER A 241 -9.66 -15.13 16.60
N ARG A 242 -10.04 -14.42 15.52
CA ARG A 242 -9.28 -14.40 14.26
C ARG A 242 -7.94 -13.68 14.40
N LEU A 243 -7.78 -12.78 15.37
CA LEU A 243 -6.49 -12.20 15.72
C LEU A 243 -5.69 -13.25 16.50
N VAL A 244 -4.70 -13.84 15.83
CA VAL A 244 -3.91 -14.94 16.38
C VAL A 244 -2.59 -14.47 16.98
N MET A 245 -2.11 -13.28 16.60
CA MET A 245 -0.89 -12.67 17.13
C MET A 245 -1.04 -11.14 17.22
N GLU A 246 -0.50 -10.54 18.28
CA GLU A 246 -0.23 -9.10 18.38
C GLU A 246 1.07 -8.88 19.14
N LEU A 247 2.04 -8.23 18.50
CA LEU A 247 3.35 -7.90 19.07
C LEU A 247 3.57 -6.40 19.03
N ASP A 248 3.81 -5.78 20.18
CA ASP A 248 4.10 -4.35 20.28
C ASP A 248 5.60 -4.09 20.06
N TRP A 249 5.90 -3.21 19.11
CA TRP A 249 7.26 -2.80 18.72
C TRP A 249 7.60 -1.36 19.14
N GLY A 250 6.67 -0.67 19.80
CA GLY A 250 6.88 0.66 20.38
C GLY A 250 7.06 1.79 19.37
N SER A 251 6.97 1.53 18.05
CA SER A 251 7.09 2.54 16.99
C SER A 251 6.11 2.26 15.86
N PRO A 252 5.41 3.27 15.32
CA PRO A 252 4.41 3.09 14.26
C PRO A 252 4.94 2.33 13.04
N ILE A 253 4.22 1.28 12.63
CA ILE A 253 4.55 0.46 11.46
C ILE A 253 3.63 0.86 10.32
N VAL A 254 4.13 1.74 9.44
CA VAL A 254 3.39 2.20 8.24
C VAL A 254 3.76 1.36 7.02
N SER A 255 5.01 0.91 6.94
CA SER A 255 5.46 0.06 5.83
C SER A 255 4.71 -1.27 5.82
N SER A 256 4.42 -1.77 4.62
CA SER A 256 3.81 -3.09 4.49
C SER A 256 4.85 -4.16 4.83
N PRO A 257 4.52 -5.18 5.65
CA PRO A 257 5.41 -6.31 5.86
C PRO A 257 5.72 -7.04 4.56
N LEU A 258 6.86 -7.69 4.52
CA LEU A 258 7.33 -8.45 3.38
C LEU A 258 7.72 -9.87 3.79
N ASP A 259 7.44 -10.82 2.91
CA ASP A 259 7.93 -12.19 3.03
C ASP A 259 9.35 -12.27 2.46
N ALA A 260 10.32 -12.63 3.31
CA ALA A 260 11.74 -12.69 3.02
C ALA A 260 12.29 -14.12 3.14
N GLY A 261 11.55 -15.11 2.63
CA GLY A 261 11.94 -16.53 2.71
C GLY A 261 11.68 -17.08 4.11
N GLU A 262 12.71 -17.37 4.89
CA GLU A 262 12.54 -17.86 6.27
C GLU A 262 12.13 -16.75 7.26
N HIS A 263 12.09 -15.49 6.81
CA HIS A 263 11.81 -14.34 7.66
C HIS A 263 10.60 -13.54 7.16
N ILE A 264 9.99 -12.81 8.07
CA ILE A 264 9.07 -11.71 7.79
C ILE A 264 9.77 -10.43 8.22
N CYS A 265 9.87 -9.48 7.32
CA CYS A 265 10.58 -8.23 7.57
C CYS A 265 9.69 -7.01 7.35
N PHE A 266 9.96 -5.93 8.08
CA PHE A 266 9.21 -4.68 8.00
C PHE A 266 10.05 -3.53 8.58
N GLY A 267 9.71 -2.31 8.22
CA GLY A 267 10.29 -1.10 8.80
C GLY A 267 9.26 -0.25 9.53
N ASP A 268 9.75 0.56 10.46
CA ASP A 268 8.92 1.53 11.18
C ASP A 268 9.41 2.98 10.98
N ILE A 269 8.65 3.93 11.53
CA ILE A 269 9.00 5.35 11.43
C ILE A 269 10.15 5.77 12.35
N SER A 270 10.65 4.92 13.25
CA SER A 270 11.89 5.20 13.98
C SER A 270 13.12 5.00 13.09
N GLY A 271 12.94 4.33 11.94
CA GLY A 271 14.00 3.92 11.04
C GLY A 271 14.54 2.53 11.34
N ALA A 272 13.92 1.78 12.24
CA ALA A 272 14.32 0.42 12.53
C ALA A 272 13.76 -0.55 11.49
N PHE A 273 14.63 -1.29 10.83
CA PHE A 273 14.30 -2.42 9.98
C PHE A 273 14.41 -3.72 10.78
N LYS A 274 13.32 -4.47 10.84
CA LYS A 274 13.13 -5.62 11.74
C LYS A 274 12.86 -6.86 10.91
N CYS A 275 13.39 -8.01 11.33
CA CYS A 275 13.08 -9.30 10.74
C CYS A 275 12.82 -10.34 11.82
N ILE A 276 11.73 -11.09 11.66
CA ILE A 276 11.31 -12.19 12.53
C ILE A 276 11.42 -13.48 11.73
N GLU A 277 12.07 -14.50 12.28
CA GLU A 277 12.14 -15.80 11.61
C GLU A 277 10.80 -16.54 11.79
N LYS A 278 10.21 -17.04 10.70
CA LYS A 278 8.85 -17.60 10.71
C LYS A 278 8.69 -18.73 11.72
N LYS A 279 9.67 -19.62 11.82
CA LYS A 279 9.65 -20.75 12.78
C LYS A 279 9.46 -20.30 14.25
N GLN A 280 9.78 -19.04 14.56
CA GLN A 280 9.70 -18.45 15.89
C GLN A 280 8.27 -17.98 16.23
N MET A 281 7.44 -17.74 15.22
CA MET A 281 6.06 -17.29 15.42
C MET A 281 5.14 -18.44 15.82
N GLY A 282 5.64 -19.67 16.00
CA GLY A 282 4.91 -20.81 16.58
C GLY A 282 3.89 -21.48 15.64
N PHE A 283 3.16 -20.71 14.83
CA PHE A 283 2.12 -21.24 13.93
C PHE A 283 2.65 -21.88 12.65
N PHE A 284 3.90 -21.61 12.27
CA PHE A 284 4.50 -22.17 11.07
C PHE A 284 5.02 -23.60 11.28
N ASN A 285 5.05 -24.08 12.53
CA ASN A 285 5.53 -25.43 12.89
C ASN A 285 4.39 -26.43 13.20
N ASP A 286 3.25 -25.95 13.71
CA ASP A 286 2.11 -26.80 14.07
C ASP A 286 0.87 -26.40 13.25
N LYS A 287 0.08 -27.38 12.80
CA LYS A 287 -1.21 -27.19 12.08
C LYS A 287 -2.28 -26.42 12.90
N LYS A 288 -1.92 -25.81 14.03
CA LYS A 288 -2.77 -25.01 14.92
C LYS A 288 -2.31 -23.55 14.90
N MET A 289 -3.16 -22.67 14.37
CA MET A 289 -2.92 -21.23 14.27
C MET A 289 -3.25 -20.48 15.57
N LYS A 290 -2.74 -20.91 16.73
CA LYS A 290 -2.84 -20.13 17.98
C LYS A 290 -1.48 -19.84 18.57
N PHE A 291 -1.21 -18.55 18.83
CA PHE A 291 0.00 -18.10 19.49
C PHE A 291 -0.24 -18.34 20.95
N GLU A 292 0.36 -19.38 21.51
CA GLU A 292 0.44 -19.47 22.94
C GLU A 292 1.54 -18.51 23.39
N SER A 293 1.14 -17.33 23.87
CA SER A 293 2.03 -16.30 24.45
C SER A 293 2.85 -16.79 25.67
N ASN A 294 2.75 -18.07 26.01
CA ASN A 294 3.49 -18.74 27.08
C ASN A 294 5.00 -18.85 26.80
N SER A 295 5.43 -18.70 25.54
CA SER A 295 6.80 -18.30 25.25
C SER A 295 6.78 -16.80 25.00
N SER A 296 7.17 -16.04 26.02
CA SER A 296 7.77 -14.72 25.81
C SER A 296 8.58 -14.77 24.52
N ILE A 297 8.24 -13.97 23.50
CA ILE A 297 9.17 -13.75 22.41
C ILE A 297 10.44 -13.28 23.11
N ASP A 298 11.44 -14.15 23.12
CA ASP A 298 12.68 -13.86 23.81
C ASP A 298 13.17 -12.57 23.16
N GLN A 299 13.38 -11.50 23.93
CA GLN A 299 13.73 -10.21 23.33
C GLN A 299 15.07 -10.30 22.54
N GLY A 300 15.84 -11.37 22.72
CA GLY A 300 17.01 -11.74 21.89
C GLY A 300 16.70 -12.47 20.56
N MET A 301 15.43 -12.77 20.28
CA MET A 301 14.94 -13.48 19.10
C MET A 301 14.58 -12.53 17.95
N ILE A 302 14.35 -11.27 18.31
CA ILE A 302 14.08 -10.16 17.42
C ILE A 302 15.41 -9.54 17.00
N ARG A 303 15.65 -9.49 15.69
CA ARG A 303 16.79 -8.72 15.16
C ARG A 303 16.26 -7.46 14.51
N GLU A 304 16.93 -6.35 14.81
CA GLU A 304 16.69 -5.08 14.17
C GLU A 304 18.01 -4.37 13.85
N ILE A 305 17.94 -3.51 12.85
CA ILE A 305 19.00 -2.55 12.54
C ILE A 305 18.36 -1.16 12.43
N LEU A 306 18.97 -0.18 13.10
CA LEU A 306 18.52 1.21 13.04
C LEU A 306 19.18 1.92 11.86
N LEU A 307 18.35 2.43 10.94
CA LEU A 307 18.75 3.23 9.78
C LEU A 307 18.63 4.73 10.09
N ASP A 308 18.91 5.57 9.09
CA ASP A 308 19.05 7.01 9.26
C ASP A 308 17.73 7.81 9.20
N GLY A 309 16.59 7.16 9.01
CA GLY A 309 15.31 7.82 8.87
C GLY A 309 14.13 6.87 8.69
N TRP A 310 12.93 7.45 8.58
CA TRP A 310 11.68 6.72 8.54
C TRP A 310 11.63 5.74 7.36
N ILE A 311 11.23 4.50 7.63
CA ILE A 311 10.96 3.51 6.58
C ILE A 311 9.47 3.59 6.26
N TRP A 312 9.15 4.29 5.17
CA TRP A 312 7.77 4.58 4.77
C TRP A 312 7.23 3.56 3.77
N SER A 313 7.99 3.28 2.72
CA SER A 313 7.61 2.37 1.66
C SER A 313 7.87 0.90 2.02
N LYS A 314 7.21 -0.01 1.31
CA LYS A 314 7.45 -1.45 1.46
C LYS A 314 8.87 -1.77 0.96
N PRO A 315 9.72 -2.44 1.76
CA PRO A 315 11.02 -2.87 1.27
C PRO A 315 10.91 -3.96 0.20
N VAL A 316 11.92 -4.06 -0.66
CA VAL A 316 11.94 -5.03 -1.76
C VAL A 316 12.89 -6.17 -1.41
N PHE A 317 12.46 -7.41 -1.58
CA PHE A 317 13.31 -8.58 -1.31
C PHE A 317 13.73 -9.27 -2.59
N ASN A 318 15.01 -9.64 -2.67
CA ASN A 318 15.53 -10.47 -3.74
C ASN A 318 16.75 -11.26 -3.25
N ASP A 319 16.67 -12.60 -3.37
CA ASP A 319 17.79 -13.52 -3.13
C ASP A 319 18.50 -13.32 -1.78
N GLY A 320 17.73 -13.17 -0.70
CA GLY A 320 18.26 -12.99 0.66
C GLY A 320 18.61 -11.55 1.04
N ILE A 321 18.49 -10.61 0.09
CA ILE A 321 18.78 -9.19 0.29
C ILE A 321 17.48 -8.40 0.32
N ALA A 322 17.31 -7.56 1.35
CA ALA A 322 16.26 -6.56 1.43
C ALA A 322 16.81 -5.19 1.02
N TYR A 323 16.11 -4.52 0.11
CA TYR A 323 16.38 -3.14 -0.29
C TYR A 323 15.41 -2.21 0.42
N VAL A 324 15.94 -1.31 1.23
CA VAL A 324 15.18 -0.41 2.10
C VAL A 324 15.52 1.03 1.74
N SER A 325 14.51 1.88 1.57
CA SER A 325 14.68 3.32 1.40
C SER A 325 14.17 4.07 2.62
N THR A 326 14.89 5.09 3.06
CA THR A 326 14.51 5.96 4.17
C THR A 326 14.11 7.34 3.67
N LEU A 327 13.20 8.01 4.38
CA LEU A 327 12.80 9.39 4.08
C LEU A 327 13.92 10.44 4.30
N SER A 328 15.09 10.00 4.78
CA SER A 328 16.32 10.79 4.83
C SER A 328 17.07 10.83 3.49
N GLY A 329 16.64 10.03 2.51
CA GLY A 329 17.20 9.97 1.15
C GLY A 329 18.22 8.86 0.94
N ASN A 330 18.39 7.94 1.90
CA ASN A 330 19.33 6.84 1.79
C ASN A 330 18.62 5.56 1.31
N ILE A 331 19.34 4.77 0.53
CA ILE A 331 18.95 3.44 0.07
C ILE A 331 19.96 2.44 0.62
N TYR A 332 19.47 1.34 1.15
CA TYR A 332 20.25 0.29 1.79
C TYR A 332 20.00 -1.04 1.09
N ALA A 333 21.04 -1.86 0.95
CA ALA A 333 20.90 -3.30 0.81
C ALA A 333 21.31 -3.96 2.12
N ILE A 334 20.44 -4.82 2.62
CA ILE A 334 20.58 -5.47 3.92
C ILE A 334 20.47 -6.97 3.70
N ASP A 335 21.47 -7.72 4.17
CA ASP A 335 21.37 -9.18 4.23
C ASP A 335 20.35 -9.56 5.31
N VAL A 336 19.27 -10.25 4.93
CA VAL A 336 18.14 -10.56 5.84
C VAL A 336 18.55 -11.52 6.96
N ASN A 337 19.53 -12.38 6.72
CA ASN A 337 19.95 -13.41 7.67
C ASN A 337 20.85 -12.87 8.79
N SER A 338 21.62 -11.81 8.53
CA SER A 338 22.55 -11.20 9.48
C SER A 338 22.12 -9.80 9.94
N LEU A 339 21.18 -9.17 9.21
CA LEU A 339 20.87 -7.75 9.28
C LEU A 339 22.09 -6.84 9.14
N SER A 340 23.07 -7.27 8.35
CA SER A 340 24.22 -6.43 8.00
C SER A 340 23.93 -5.61 6.75
N ILE A 341 24.37 -4.36 6.75
CA ILE A 341 24.34 -3.49 5.57
C ILE A 341 25.41 -3.98 4.60
N ILE A 342 24.99 -4.44 3.42
CA ILE A 342 25.89 -4.80 2.31
C ILE A 342 26.41 -3.52 1.67
N TRP A 343 25.51 -2.57 1.39
CA TRP A 343 25.84 -1.25 0.92
C TRP A 343 24.79 -0.22 1.37
N GLU A 344 25.22 1.03 1.46
CA GLU A 344 24.39 2.21 1.71
C GLU A 344 24.74 3.28 0.68
N THR A 345 23.72 3.89 0.09
CA THR A 345 23.86 4.96 -0.88
C THR A 345 22.97 6.13 -0.51
N LYS A 346 23.59 7.30 -0.29
CA LYS A 346 22.88 8.57 -0.17
C LYS A 346 22.55 9.12 -1.55
N ALA A 347 21.30 8.95 -1.96
CA ALA A 347 20.82 9.52 -3.21
C ALA A 347 20.80 11.04 -3.11
N LYS A 348 21.61 11.71 -3.92
CA LYS A 348 21.65 13.19 -3.99
C LYS A 348 20.61 13.74 -4.95
N TYR A 349 19.43 13.12 -4.97
CA TYR A 349 18.28 13.59 -5.73
C TYR A 349 17.49 14.61 -4.92
N LYS A 350 16.66 15.39 -5.61
CA LYS A 350 15.68 16.24 -4.92
C LYS A 350 14.59 15.35 -4.32
N GLY A 351 13.98 15.82 -3.25
CA GLY A 351 12.87 15.11 -2.64
C GLY A 351 13.30 13.89 -1.83
N LYS A 352 12.33 13.04 -1.52
CA LYS A 352 12.44 11.85 -0.66
C LYS A 352 11.96 10.61 -1.39
N PRO A 353 12.56 9.44 -1.14
CA PRO A 353 12.07 8.18 -1.69
C PRO A 353 10.83 7.72 -0.90
N VAL A 354 9.64 8.05 -1.40
CA VAL A 354 8.36 7.80 -0.71
C VAL A 354 7.65 6.55 -1.21
N GLY A 355 7.87 6.15 -2.48
CA GLY A 355 7.26 4.96 -3.07
C GLY A 355 8.14 3.72 -2.92
N SER A 356 7.54 2.54 -3.05
CA SER A 356 8.28 1.27 -3.08
C SER A 356 9.13 1.19 -4.36
N ALA A 357 10.31 0.59 -4.26
CA ALA A 357 11.19 0.40 -5.41
C ALA A 357 10.76 -0.80 -6.27
N THR A 358 11.23 -0.85 -7.52
CA THR A 358 11.03 -1.98 -8.43
C THR A 358 12.37 -2.52 -8.89
N ILE A 359 12.55 -3.84 -8.82
CA ILE A 359 13.72 -4.50 -9.40
C ILE A 359 13.49 -4.73 -10.89
N PHE A 360 14.49 -4.42 -11.71
CA PHE A 360 14.42 -4.59 -13.15
C PHE A 360 15.80 -4.86 -13.76
N ASN A 361 15.85 -5.19 -15.05
CA ASN A 361 17.10 -5.33 -15.78
C ASN A 361 17.41 -4.04 -16.55
N HIS A 362 18.57 -3.43 -16.28
CA HIS A 362 19.10 -2.27 -16.98
C HIS A 362 20.44 -2.63 -17.62
N SER A 363 20.55 -2.55 -18.94
CA SER A 363 21.80 -2.86 -19.66
C SER A 363 22.42 -4.23 -19.30
N GLY A 364 21.59 -5.24 -19.05
CA GLY A 364 22.02 -6.59 -18.66
C GLY A 364 22.40 -6.74 -17.17
N LEU A 365 22.23 -5.69 -16.36
CA LEU A 365 22.46 -5.70 -14.91
C LEU A 365 21.13 -5.60 -14.17
N LYS A 366 21.00 -6.33 -13.05
CA LYS A 366 19.85 -6.21 -12.16
C LYS A 366 19.96 -4.88 -11.38
N SER A 367 18.91 -4.08 -11.41
CA SER A 367 18.89 -2.70 -10.92
C SER A 367 17.61 -2.42 -10.13
N LEU A 368 17.64 -1.37 -9.31
CA LEU A 368 16.51 -0.83 -8.57
C LEU A 368 16.06 0.49 -9.19
N ALA A 369 14.78 0.61 -9.51
CA ALA A 369 14.12 1.88 -9.79
C ALA A 369 13.45 2.37 -8.49
N VAL A 370 13.95 3.47 -7.93
CA VAL A 370 13.47 4.06 -6.67
C VAL A 370 12.76 5.38 -6.97
N PRO A 371 11.43 5.49 -6.75
CA PRO A 371 10.69 6.72 -7.01
C PRO A 371 10.95 7.78 -5.94
N PHE A 372 11.18 9.03 -6.35
CA PHE A 372 11.32 10.17 -5.46
C PHE A 372 10.13 11.12 -5.60
N ASP A 373 9.69 11.75 -4.51
CA ASP A 373 8.60 12.73 -4.48
C ASP A 373 8.93 14.07 -5.19
N LYS A 374 10.09 14.14 -5.87
CA LYS A 374 10.50 15.21 -6.77
C LYS A 374 11.26 14.68 -7.98
N ASP A 375 10.86 15.14 -9.16
CA ASP A 375 11.59 15.22 -10.45
C ASP A 375 12.28 13.94 -10.97
N THR A 376 12.27 12.79 -10.27
CA THR A 376 13.07 11.62 -10.69
C THR A 376 12.60 10.25 -10.18
N VAL A 377 12.95 9.22 -10.95
CA VAL A 377 13.08 7.84 -10.48
C VAL A 377 14.55 7.44 -10.59
N GLY A 378 15.21 7.27 -9.44
CA GLY A 378 16.63 6.93 -9.38
C GLY A 378 16.90 5.47 -9.73
N ILE A 379 18.03 5.19 -10.39
CA ILE A 379 18.47 3.85 -10.78
C ILE A 379 19.73 3.49 -9.98
N PHE A 380 19.67 2.36 -9.28
CA PHE A 380 20.75 1.88 -8.44
C PHE A 380 21.12 0.44 -8.80
N ASP A 381 22.41 0.14 -8.83
CA ASP A 381 22.91 -1.22 -8.99
C ASP A 381 22.60 -2.04 -7.73
N VAL A 382 22.00 -3.22 -7.89
CA VAL A 382 21.58 -4.03 -6.73
C VAL A 382 22.76 -4.63 -5.95
N ILE A 383 23.92 -4.80 -6.60
CA ILE A 383 25.09 -5.47 -6.01
C ILE A 383 25.94 -4.49 -5.22
N THR A 384 26.15 -3.29 -5.76
CA THR A 384 27.11 -2.29 -5.27
C THR A 384 26.45 -1.06 -4.67
N GLY A 385 25.15 -0.84 -4.93
CA GLY A 385 24.45 0.38 -4.56
C GLY A 385 24.81 1.59 -5.43
N SER A 386 25.68 1.43 -6.43
CA SER A 386 26.12 2.52 -7.29
C SER A 386 24.95 3.17 -8.02
N VAL A 387 24.96 4.50 -8.11
CA VAL A 387 23.96 5.25 -8.90
C VAL A 387 24.27 5.06 -10.39
N LEU A 388 23.37 4.41 -11.11
CA LEU A 388 23.49 4.15 -12.56
C LEU A 388 22.86 5.29 -13.39
N GLY A 389 22.02 6.10 -12.76
CA GLY A 389 21.39 7.27 -13.36
C GLY A 389 19.95 7.42 -12.89
N GLU A 390 19.10 7.99 -13.74
CA GLU A 390 17.70 8.25 -13.43
C GLU A 390 16.80 8.16 -14.66
N PHE A 391 15.50 7.98 -14.40
CA PHE A 391 14.43 8.28 -15.34
C PHE A 391 13.86 9.66 -14.98
N PRO A 392 14.07 10.68 -15.82
CA PRO A 392 13.61 12.03 -15.53
C PRO A 392 12.10 12.14 -15.69
N VAL A 393 11.43 12.65 -14.67
CA VAL A 393 10.00 12.97 -14.67
C VAL A 393 9.83 14.46 -14.39
N ASP A 394 8.72 15.08 -14.80
CA ASP A 394 8.60 16.54 -14.60
C ASP A 394 8.11 16.87 -13.19
N ASP A 395 7.40 15.93 -12.55
CA ASP A 395 6.95 16.01 -11.16
C ASP A 395 7.27 14.71 -10.42
N GLY A 396 7.19 14.76 -9.08
CA GLY A 396 7.52 13.63 -8.22
C GLY A 396 6.70 12.36 -8.51
N VAL A 397 7.21 11.22 -8.05
CA VAL A 397 6.58 9.92 -8.15
C VAL A 397 6.39 9.37 -6.75
N SER A 398 5.15 9.09 -6.39
CA SER A 398 4.81 8.54 -5.07
C SER A 398 4.52 7.04 -5.08
N VAL A 399 4.42 6.44 -6.26
CA VAL A 399 3.97 5.05 -6.44
C VAL A 399 5.09 4.16 -6.97
N MET A 400 4.92 2.85 -6.75
CA MET A 400 5.84 1.85 -7.29
C MET A 400 5.77 1.86 -8.84
N PRO A 401 6.91 2.04 -9.54
CA PRO A 401 6.94 1.94 -10.99
C PRO A 401 6.62 0.51 -11.47
N LEU A 402 5.87 0.37 -12.56
CA LEU A 402 5.60 -0.93 -13.17
C LEU A 402 6.65 -1.22 -14.24
N VAL A 403 7.26 -2.41 -14.20
CA VAL A 403 8.14 -2.90 -15.28
C VAL A 403 7.51 -4.08 -15.99
N VAL A 404 7.31 -3.94 -17.29
CA VAL A 404 6.79 -4.99 -18.18
C VAL A 404 7.39 -4.80 -19.57
N ASP A 405 7.78 -5.90 -20.25
CA ASP A 405 8.35 -5.89 -21.61
C ASP A 405 9.53 -4.94 -21.83
N ASN A 406 10.45 -4.89 -20.87
CA ASN A 406 11.57 -3.95 -20.87
C ASN A 406 11.15 -2.47 -20.91
N LEU A 407 9.91 -2.15 -20.55
CA LEU A 407 9.40 -0.80 -20.38
C LEU A 407 9.12 -0.53 -18.90
N LEU A 408 9.47 0.66 -18.45
CA LEU A 408 9.14 1.20 -17.13
C LEU A 408 7.98 2.19 -17.29
N TYR A 409 6.88 1.96 -16.58
CA TYR A 409 5.73 2.85 -16.50
C TYR A 409 5.75 3.59 -15.18
N VAL A 410 5.68 4.91 -15.27
CA VAL A 410 5.74 5.83 -14.14
C VAL A 410 4.55 6.78 -14.24
N ILE A 411 3.86 6.99 -13.12
CA ILE A 411 2.82 8.01 -12.99
C ILE A 411 3.36 9.06 -12.04
N ASP A 412 3.50 10.29 -12.52
CA ASP A 412 3.89 11.40 -11.66
C ASP A 412 2.69 12.02 -10.92
N LEU A 413 2.97 12.91 -9.97
CA LEU A 413 1.99 13.56 -9.10
C LEU A 413 0.95 14.42 -9.84
N GLU A 414 1.21 14.80 -11.09
CA GLU A 414 0.26 15.52 -11.95
C GLU A 414 -0.56 14.56 -12.83
N GLY A 415 -0.41 13.25 -12.65
CA GLY A 415 -1.17 12.24 -13.39
C GLY A 415 -0.66 12.01 -14.82
N ARG A 416 0.60 12.36 -15.12
CA ARG A 416 1.20 12.01 -16.41
C ARG A 416 1.83 10.62 -16.34
N VAL A 417 1.49 9.79 -17.32
CA VAL A 417 2.08 8.47 -17.54
C VAL A 417 3.27 8.63 -18.46
N LYS A 418 4.47 8.37 -17.94
CA LYS A 418 5.70 8.29 -18.73
C LYS A 418 6.13 6.84 -18.85
N THR A 419 6.47 6.44 -20.07
CA THR A 419 7.01 5.10 -20.36
C THR A 419 8.43 5.22 -20.86
N PHE A 420 9.36 4.52 -20.22
CA PHE A 420 10.78 4.52 -20.58
C PHE A 420 11.25 3.14 -20.98
N SER A 421 12.20 3.08 -21.92
CA SER A 421 12.98 1.88 -22.17
C SER A 421 13.87 1.59 -20.97
N THR A 422 13.75 0.39 -20.39
CA THR A 422 14.63 -0.04 -19.30
C THR A 422 16.06 -0.29 -19.74
N GLY A 423 16.29 -0.50 -21.05
CA GLY A 423 17.63 -0.76 -21.59
C GLY A 423 18.49 0.50 -21.63
N ASP A 424 18.01 1.55 -22.28
CA ASP A 424 18.77 2.77 -22.58
C ASP A 424 18.18 4.05 -21.93
N ARG A 425 17.06 3.94 -21.22
CA ARG A 425 16.33 5.03 -20.53
C ARG A 425 15.68 6.04 -21.47
N THR A 426 15.54 5.72 -22.75
CA THR A 426 14.82 6.59 -23.69
C THR A 426 13.36 6.72 -23.26
N LEU A 427 12.84 7.96 -23.24
CA LEU A 427 11.41 8.21 -23.09
C LEU A 427 10.72 7.71 -24.36
N VAL A 428 9.87 6.70 -24.21
CA VAL A 428 9.13 6.09 -25.32
C VAL A 428 7.81 6.79 -25.53
N ARG A 429 7.09 7.11 -24.44
CA ARG A 429 5.77 7.75 -24.48
C ARG A 429 5.55 8.63 -23.26
N CYS A 430 4.72 9.65 -23.44
CA CYS A 430 4.17 10.46 -22.36
C CYS A 430 2.69 10.76 -22.67
N PHE A 431 1.82 10.52 -21.69
CA PHE A 431 0.38 10.73 -21.79
C PHE A 431 -0.15 11.40 -20.52
N ASP A 432 -0.97 12.43 -20.66
CA ASP A 432 -1.60 13.18 -19.56
C ASP A 432 -3.00 12.58 -19.32
N LEU A 433 -3.22 11.98 -18.14
CA LEU A 433 -4.49 11.31 -17.82
C LEU A 433 -5.64 12.28 -17.57
N GLU A 434 -5.35 13.51 -17.13
CA GLU A 434 -6.39 14.51 -16.90
C GLU A 434 -6.89 15.10 -18.23
N LYS A 435 -5.97 15.32 -19.16
CA LYS A 435 -6.29 15.87 -20.50
C LYS A 435 -6.64 14.82 -21.54
N LEU A 436 -6.31 13.55 -21.28
CA LEU A 436 -6.45 12.43 -22.20
C LEU A 436 -5.74 12.66 -23.54
N GLU A 437 -4.53 13.25 -23.50
CA GLU A 437 -3.71 13.53 -24.67
C GLU A 437 -2.22 13.25 -24.42
N GLY A 438 -1.41 13.21 -25.49
CA GLY A 438 0.04 13.11 -25.36
C GLY A 438 0.64 14.35 -24.72
N CYS A 439 1.71 14.19 -23.92
CA CYS A 439 2.43 15.32 -23.35
C CYS A 439 3.10 16.17 -24.45
N LYS A 440 3.24 17.48 -24.19
CA LYS A 440 3.85 18.44 -25.12
C LYS A 440 5.36 18.50 -25.05
#